data_AF-A0A6M0B816-F1
#
_entry.id   AF-A0A6M0B816-F1
#
_cell.length_a   1.000
_cell.length_b   1.000
_cell.length_c   1.000
_cell.angle_alpha   90.00
_cell.angle_beta   90.00
_cell.angle_gamma   90.00
#
_symmetry.space_group_name_H-M   'P 1'
#
loop_
_entity.id
_entity.type
_entity.pdbx_description
1 polymer ?
#
loop_
_entity_poly.entity_id
_entity_poly.type
_entity_poly.pdbx_seq_one_letter_code
_entity_poly.pdbx_strand_id
1 'polypeptide(L)'
;MLKTVNIQNPLVIVLVIVILVIGVVFFIYSQAQKKMTEPKPSNYELCRNEEINQPSYYPVNQTLSSSLYQPVSEWIGRLIELPKEERTTDDLVLFEVYHTAPEYQHLVGQIVTLGWSKDAPGIQDYVKRVTTDINFNQATIDSITGGTIHPVRLNNLNQVGPLESLAAARPDDNVIVMVNNPVVTESETRTSLTIAEDPVQITGRFYGLVTIIKRETLQSDRFEVSPA
;
A
#
# COMPACT_ATOMS: atom_id res chain seq x y z
N MET A 1 -21.89 21.95 58.60
CA MET A 1 -21.37 20.99 59.61
C MET A 1 -20.84 19.77 58.88
N LEU A 2 -19.54 19.72 58.56
CA LEU A 2 -18.91 18.49 58.05
C LEU A 2 -18.63 17.59 59.26
N LYS A 3 -19.26 16.40 59.31
CA LYS A 3 -18.88 15.35 60.25
C LYS A 3 -17.53 14.80 59.80
N THR A 4 -16.50 15.02 60.62
CA THR A 4 -15.19 14.40 60.47
C THR A 4 -15.33 12.89 60.60
N VAL A 5 -15.00 12.18 59.52
CA VAL A 5 -14.97 10.71 59.51
C VAL A 5 -13.80 10.25 60.39
N ASN A 6 -14.08 9.47 61.44
CA ASN A 6 -13.04 8.93 62.32
C ASN A 6 -12.38 7.70 61.66
N ILE A 7 -11.19 7.91 61.11
CA ILE A 7 -10.43 6.91 60.34
C ILE A 7 -9.85 5.80 61.25
N GLN A 8 -9.86 5.96 62.57
CA GLN A 8 -9.44 4.91 63.52
C GLN A 8 -10.56 3.91 63.89
N ASN A 9 -11.76 4.05 63.34
CA ASN A 9 -12.82 3.09 63.59
C ASN A 9 -12.53 1.78 62.81
N PRO A 10 -12.40 0.62 63.48
CA PRO A 10 -12.09 -0.66 62.83
C PRO A 10 -13.10 -1.02 61.73
N LEU A 11 -14.35 -0.57 61.85
CA LEU A 11 -15.41 -0.80 60.87
C LEU A 11 -15.21 0.03 59.59
N VAL A 12 -14.67 1.25 59.72
CA VAL A 12 -14.31 2.11 58.58
C VAL A 12 -13.09 1.55 57.85
N ILE A 13 -12.10 1.02 58.59
CA ILE A 13 -10.91 0.38 58.02
C ILE A 13 -11.30 -0.87 57.20
N VAL A 14 -12.16 -1.73 57.73
CA VAL A 14 -12.65 -2.91 57.00
C VAL A 14 -13.41 -2.50 55.74
N LEU A 15 -14.25 -1.46 55.80
CA LEU A 15 -14.98 -0.97 54.64
C LEU A 15 -14.03 -0.48 53.52
N VAL A 16 -12.98 0.26 53.88
CA VAL A 16 -11.98 0.77 52.92
C VAL A 16 -11.20 -0.38 52.28
N ILE A 17 -10.81 -1.39 53.06
CA ILE A 17 -10.12 -2.58 52.54
C ILE A 17 -11.02 -3.33 51.56
N VAL A 18 -12.30 -3.51 51.88
CA VAL A 18 -13.27 -4.18 50.99
C VAL A 18 -13.42 -3.41 49.67
N ILE A 19 -13.53 -2.08 49.71
CA ILE A 19 -13.62 -1.25 48.50
C ILE A 19 -12.34 -1.36 47.66
N LEU A 20 -11.15 -1.36 48.28
CA LEU A 20 -9.88 -1.55 47.59
C LEU A 20 -9.79 -2.94 46.94
N VAL A 21 -10.20 -4.00 47.65
CA VAL A 21 -10.21 -5.36 47.12
C VAL A 21 -11.18 -5.47 45.94
N ILE A 22 -12.38 -4.91 46.05
CA ILE A 22 -13.35 -4.88 44.94
C ILE A 22 -12.78 -4.09 43.75
N GLY A 23 -12.13 -2.95 44.00
CA GLY A 23 -11.48 -2.14 42.95
C GLY A 23 -10.35 -2.89 42.24
N VAL A 24 -9.50 -3.60 42.99
CA VAL A 24 -8.40 -4.42 42.44
C VAL A 24 -8.96 -5.61 41.66
N VAL A 25 -9.97 -6.30 42.19
CA VAL A 25 -10.62 -7.43 41.49
C VAL A 25 -11.29 -6.94 40.20
N PHE A 26 -11.98 -5.80 40.24
CA PHE A 26 -12.59 -5.19 39.05
C PHE A 26 -11.53 -4.76 38.03
N PHE A 27 -10.40 -4.20 38.47
CA PHE A 27 -9.28 -3.83 37.60
C PHE A 27 -8.62 -5.05 36.94
N ILE A 28 -8.39 -6.13 37.70
CA ILE A 28 -7.88 -7.39 37.16
C ILE A 28 -8.89 -7.99 36.18
N TYR A 29 -10.18 -7.98 36.50
CA TYR A 29 -11.24 -8.49 35.63
C TYR A 29 -11.39 -7.67 34.35
N SER A 30 -11.27 -6.34 34.42
CA SER A 30 -11.30 -5.47 33.24
C SER A 30 -10.07 -5.62 32.35
N GLN A 31 -8.89 -5.82 32.94
CA GLN A 31 -7.66 -6.13 32.20
C GLN A 31 -7.71 -7.53 31.57
N ALA A 32 -8.35 -8.52 32.22
CA ALA A 32 -8.58 -9.85 31.64
C ALA A 32 -9.66 -9.85 30.55
N GLN A 33 -10.62 -8.91 30.61
CA GLN A 33 -11.65 -8.69 29.59
C GLN A 33 -11.11 -7.95 28.35
N LYS A 34 -9.92 -7.33 28.41
CA LYS A 34 -9.11 -7.06 27.22
C LYS A 34 -8.56 -8.39 26.68
N LYS A 35 -9.45 -9.31 26.29
CA LYS A 35 -9.10 -10.32 25.32
C LYS A 35 -8.59 -9.55 24.12
N MET A 36 -7.31 -9.71 23.80
CA MET A 36 -6.78 -9.39 22.49
C MET A 36 -7.61 -10.22 21.51
N THR A 37 -8.62 -9.60 20.92
CA THR A 37 -9.35 -10.21 19.81
C THR A 37 -8.32 -10.48 18.74
N GLU A 38 -8.11 -11.74 18.38
CA GLU A 38 -7.21 -12.07 17.28
C GLU A 38 -7.66 -11.30 16.03
N PRO A 39 -6.73 -10.61 15.34
CA PRO A 39 -7.07 -9.86 14.14
C PRO A 39 -7.77 -10.78 13.14
N LYS A 40 -8.94 -10.38 12.67
CA LYS A 40 -9.61 -11.12 11.59
C LYS A 40 -8.84 -10.87 10.29
N PRO A 41 -8.44 -11.92 9.56
CA PRO A 41 -7.81 -11.73 8.26
C PRO A 41 -8.78 -11.00 7.31
N SER A 42 -8.26 -10.05 6.57
CA SER A 42 -9.00 -9.35 5.52
C SER A 42 -9.30 -10.29 4.35
N ASN A 43 -10.37 -10.01 3.60
CA ASN A 43 -10.63 -10.75 2.36
C ASN A 43 -9.47 -10.68 1.37
N TYR A 44 -8.68 -9.59 1.41
CA TYR A 44 -7.50 -9.44 0.58
C TYR A 44 -6.39 -10.41 0.95
N GLU A 45 -6.08 -10.55 2.24
CA GLU A 45 -5.10 -11.54 2.71
C GLU A 45 -5.55 -12.96 2.40
N LEU A 46 -6.84 -13.26 2.59
CA LEU A 46 -7.40 -14.56 2.24
C LEU A 46 -7.24 -14.83 0.74
N CYS A 47 -7.77 -13.95 -0.13
CA CYS A 47 -7.66 -14.13 -1.58
C CYS A 47 -6.20 -14.23 -2.03
N ARG A 48 -5.30 -13.39 -1.50
CA ARG A 48 -3.89 -13.44 -1.88
C ARG A 48 -3.26 -14.78 -1.51
N ASN A 49 -3.50 -15.29 -0.30
CA ASN A 49 -2.81 -16.48 0.19
C ASN A 49 -3.28 -17.78 -0.46
N GLU A 50 -4.40 -17.76 -1.18
CA GLU A 50 -4.82 -18.88 -2.03
C GLU A 50 -3.81 -19.11 -3.16
N GLU A 51 -3.38 -20.38 -3.30
CA GLU A 51 -2.38 -20.75 -4.30
C GLU A 51 -2.78 -20.32 -5.72
N ILE A 52 -4.07 -20.48 -6.08
CA ILE A 52 -4.59 -20.10 -7.41
C ILE A 52 -4.42 -18.62 -7.78
N ASN A 53 -4.24 -17.75 -6.78
CA ASN A 53 -4.02 -16.32 -6.98
C ASN A 53 -2.53 -15.93 -7.01
N GLN A 54 -1.62 -16.90 -6.83
CA GLN A 54 -0.19 -16.70 -6.96
C GLN A 54 0.24 -16.91 -8.42
N PRO A 55 0.98 -15.97 -9.03
CA PRO A 55 1.48 -16.15 -10.40
C PRO A 55 2.29 -17.44 -10.59
N SER A 56 3.03 -17.86 -9.55
CA SER A 56 3.85 -19.08 -9.54
C SER A 56 3.03 -20.38 -9.55
N TYR A 57 1.73 -20.33 -9.26
CA TYR A 57 0.84 -21.48 -9.32
C TYR A 57 0.61 -21.96 -10.75
N TYR A 58 0.63 -21.05 -11.71
CA TYR A 58 0.49 -21.38 -13.11
C TYR A 58 1.88 -21.65 -13.71
N PRO A 59 2.18 -22.86 -14.20
CA PRO A 59 3.47 -23.22 -14.77
C PRO A 59 3.63 -22.67 -16.19
N VAL A 60 3.36 -21.38 -16.38
CA VAL A 60 3.44 -20.70 -17.66
C VAL A 60 4.80 -20.05 -17.76
N ASN A 61 5.64 -20.56 -18.67
CA ASN A 61 6.83 -19.83 -19.09
C ASN A 61 6.37 -18.59 -19.88
N GLN A 62 6.25 -17.45 -19.19
CA GLN A 62 5.88 -16.19 -19.82
C GLN A 62 7.04 -15.68 -20.69
N THR A 63 7.03 -16.06 -21.96
CA THR A 63 7.87 -15.45 -22.99
C THR A 63 7.00 -14.56 -23.86
N LEU A 64 7.22 -13.25 -23.79
CA LEU A 64 6.56 -12.31 -24.69
C LEU A 64 7.32 -12.32 -26.01
N SER A 65 6.61 -12.49 -27.12
CA SER A 65 7.21 -12.14 -28.41
C SER A 65 7.36 -10.63 -28.45
N SER A 66 8.59 -10.14 -28.57
CA SER A 66 8.87 -8.71 -28.76
C SER A 66 8.20 -8.15 -30.01
N SER A 67 7.85 -9.00 -30.99
CA SER A 67 7.12 -8.60 -32.20
C SER A 67 5.61 -8.42 -32.00
N LEU A 68 5.04 -8.94 -30.92
CA LEU A 68 3.59 -8.90 -30.63
C LEU A 68 3.26 -8.04 -29.41
N TYR A 69 4.22 -7.85 -28.51
CA TYR A 69 4.01 -7.04 -27.34
C TYR A 69 3.89 -5.56 -27.72
N GLN A 70 2.74 -4.97 -27.42
CA GLN A 70 2.52 -3.55 -27.51
C GLN A 70 2.41 -3.02 -26.09
N PRO A 71 3.31 -2.15 -25.61
CA PRO A 71 3.18 -1.56 -24.28
C PRO A 71 2.00 -0.57 -24.25
N VAL A 72 1.31 -0.45 -23.09
CA VAL A 72 0.22 0.55 -22.93
C VAL A 72 0.74 1.98 -22.81
N SER A 73 2.01 2.15 -22.47
CA SER A 73 2.71 3.41 -22.36
C SER A 73 4.21 3.17 -22.52
N GLU A 74 4.94 4.21 -22.93
CA GLU A 74 6.38 4.14 -23.05
C GLU A 74 7.05 3.86 -21.71
N TRP A 75 6.60 4.48 -20.62
CA TRP A 75 7.15 4.23 -19.29
C TRP A 75 6.16 3.49 -18.40
N ILE A 76 6.52 2.26 -18.05
CA ILE A 76 5.74 1.40 -17.16
C ILE A 76 6.66 0.91 -16.06
N GLY A 77 6.17 0.89 -14.84
CA GLY A 77 6.93 0.33 -13.73
C GLY A 77 6.10 0.14 -12.48
N ARG A 78 6.76 -0.41 -11.48
CA ARG A 78 6.18 -0.68 -10.17
C ARG A 78 6.68 0.35 -9.17
N LEU A 79 5.74 0.95 -8.45
CA LEU A 79 6.06 1.81 -7.33
C LEU A 79 6.44 0.95 -6.12
N ILE A 80 7.54 1.35 -5.50
CA ILE A 80 8.11 0.74 -4.31
C ILE A 80 8.31 1.87 -3.29
N GLU A 81 7.88 1.64 -2.05
CA GLU A 81 8.11 2.60 -0.97
C GLU A 81 9.62 2.75 -0.67
N LEU A 82 10.06 3.97 -0.36
CA LEU A 82 11.41 4.16 0.17
C LEU A 82 11.53 3.57 1.57
N PRO A 83 12.67 2.97 1.93
CA PRO A 83 12.97 2.67 3.33
C PRO A 83 12.82 3.93 4.20
N LYS A 84 12.29 3.77 5.42
CA LYS A 84 11.99 4.91 6.31
C LYS A 84 13.22 5.76 6.62
N GLU A 85 14.40 5.14 6.62
CA GLU A 85 15.70 5.76 6.85
C GLU A 85 16.16 6.62 5.67
N GLU A 86 15.68 6.33 4.46
CA GLU A 86 16.02 7.04 3.22
C GLU A 86 14.97 8.10 2.85
N ARG A 87 13.84 8.10 3.55
CA ARG A 87 12.74 9.03 3.32
C ARG A 87 13.18 10.46 3.58
N THR A 88 12.92 11.34 2.63
CA THR A 88 13.22 12.77 2.74
C THR A 88 11.91 13.57 2.81
N THR A 89 12.00 14.89 2.88
CA THR A 89 10.83 15.78 2.77
C THR A 89 10.36 15.94 1.33
N ASP A 90 11.18 15.55 0.36
CA ASP A 90 10.79 15.53 -1.05
C ASP A 90 9.95 14.25 -1.27
N ASP A 91 8.74 14.39 -1.82
CA ASP A 91 7.84 13.28 -2.15
C ASP A 91 8.46 12.41 -3.24
N LEU A 92 9.18 11.36 -2.80
CA LEU A 92 9.98 10.46 -3.61
C LEU A 92 9.57 9.02 -3.35
N VAL A 93 9.58 8.23 -4.42
CA VAL A 93 9.34 6.79 -4.39
C VAL A 93 10.37 6.05 -5.24
N LEU A 94 10.53 4.77 -5.02
CA LEU A 94 11.31 3.90 -5.91
C LEU A 94 10.42 3.43 -7.06
N PHE A 95 11.01 3.32 -8.24
CA PHE A 95 10.34 2.91 -9.45
C PHE A 95 11.15 1.80 -10.12
N GLU A 96 10.63 0.58 -10.09
CA GLU A 96 11.19 -0.54 -10.85
C GLU A 96 10.72 -0.46 -12.30
N VAL A 97 11.64 -0.25 -13.23
CA VAL A 97 11.33 -0.03 -14.64
C VAL A 97 10.98 -1.34 -15.31
N TYR A 98 9.77 -1.45 -15.86
CA TYR A 98 9.32 -2.60 -16.65
C TYR A 98 9.34 -2.34 -18.14
N HIS A 99 9.09 -1.10 -18.55
CA HIS A 99 9.14 -0.66 -19.93
C HIS A 99 9.57 0.81 -19.98
N THR A 100 10.29 1.20 -21.02
CA THR A 100 10.82 2.54 -21.23
C THR A 100 11.04 2.79 -22.72
N ALA A 101 11.41 4.03 -23.06
CA ALA A 101 11.79 4.42 -24.42
C ALA A 101 13.06 3.68 -24.88
N PRO A 102 13.26 3.43 -26.18
CA PRO A 102 14.41 2.68 -26.70
C PRO A 102 15.78 3.21 -26.23
N GLU A 103 15.92 4.51 -26.04
CA GLU A 103 17.14 5.18 -25.56
C GLU A 103 17.50 4.85 -24.11
N TYR A 104 16.53 4.41 -23.30
CA TYR A 104 16.71 4.09 -21.88
C TYR A 104 16.55 2.60 -21.59
N GLN A 105 16.62 1.75 -22.62
CA GLN A 105 16.38 0.31 -22.50
C GLN A 105 17.26 -0.38 -21.45
N HIS A 106 18.46 0.16 -21.16
CA HIS A 106 19.36 -0.35 -20.11
C HIS A 106 18.78 -0.23 -18.69
N LEU A 107 17.79 0.63 -18.48
CA LEU A 107 17.11 0.80 -17.19
C LEU A 107 16.06 -0.29 -16.93
N VAL A 108 15.63 -1.05 -17.93
CA VAL A 108 14.62 -2.11 -17.74
C VAL A 108 15.13 -3.15 -16.73
N GLY A 109 14.33 -3.41 -15.70
CA GLY A 109 14.66 -4.27 -14.55
C GLY A 109 15.44 -3.56 -13.44
N GLN A 110 15.84 -2.30 -13.62
CA GLN A 110 16.49 -1.51 -12.58
C GLN A 110 15.47 -0.77 -11.71
N ILE A 111 15.90 -0.44 -10.51
CA ILE A 111 15.16 0.41 -9.57
C ILE A 111 15.79 1.80 -9.60
N VAL A 112 14.99 2.79 -9.96
CA VAL A 112 15.37 4.21 -10.02
C VAL A 112 14.51 5.02 -9.05
N THR A 113 14.88 6.27 -8.74
CA THR A 113 13.97 7.15 -7.99
C THR A 113 12.97 7.84 -8.91
N LEU A 114 11.76 8.03 -8.43
CA LEU A 114 10.71 8.82 -9.08
C LEU A 114 10.28 9.95 -8.14
N GLY A 115 10.18 11.15 -8.68
CA GLY A 115 9.74 12.34 -7.94
C GLY A 115 9.03 13.36 -8.82
N TRP A 116 8.55 14.43 -8.20
CA TRP A 116 7.92 15.54 -8.92
C TRP A 116 8.93 16.49 -9.55
N SER A 117 8.62 16.96 -10.75
CA SER A 117 9.38 18.03 -11.41
C SER A 117 9.33 19.31 -10.58
N LYS A 118 10.50 19.94 -10.39
CA LYS A 118 10.64 21.24 -9.71
C LYS A 118 10.38 22.42 -10.65
N ASP A 119 10.46 22.19 -11.96
CA ASP A 119 10.34 23.23 -12.99
C ASP A 119 8.93 23.34 -13.60
N ALA A 120 8.10 22.31 -13.40
CA ALA A 120 6.73 22.28 -13.92
C ALA A 120 5.80 23.26 -13.17
N PRO A 121 5.07 24.15 -13.88
CA PRO A 121 4.20 25.14 -13.25
C PRO A 121 3.11 24.51 -12.37
N GLY A 122 2.99 24.97 -11.12
CA GLY A 122 1.91 24.58 -10.20
C GLY A 122 2.07 23.20 -9.54
N ILE A 123 3.02 22.36 -9.96
CA ILE A 123 3.20 21.01 -9.40
C ILE A 123 3.65 21.06 -7.93
N GLN A 124 4.62 21.91 -7.60
CA GLN A 124 5.09 22.04 -6.23
C GLN A 124 3.99 22.55 -5.28
N ASP A 125 3.13 23.45 -5.76
CA ASP A 125 1.97 23.94 -4.99
C ASP A 125 0.90 22.86 -4.81
N TYR A 126 0.69 22.02 -5.82
CA TYR A 126 -0.19 20.85 -5.72
C TYR A 126 0.32 19.85 -4.68
N VAL A 127 1.58 19.42 -4.81
CA VAL A 127 2.21 18.45 -3.90
C VAL A 127 2.10 18.96 -2.46
N LYS A 128 2.55 20.19 -2.21
CA LYS A 128 2.47 20.80 -0.88
C LYS A 128 1.05 20.87 -0.31
N ARG A 129 0.03 21.08 -1.15
CA ARG A 129 -1.36 21.18 -0.71
C ARG A 129 -1.93 19.84 -0.26
N VAL A 130 -1.53 18.75 -0.90
CA VAL A 130 -2.09 17.41 -0.64
C VAL A 130 -1.21 16.58 0.30
N THR A 131 0.04 17.01 0.53
CA THR A 131 0.92 16.44 1.55
C THR A 131 0.31 16.53 2.94
N THR A 132 0.28 15.42 3.67
CA THR A 132 -0.39 15.35 4.98
C THR A 132 0.31 14.42 5.96
N ASP A 133 0.07 14.62 7.25
CA ASP A 133 0.55 13.73 8.30
C ASP A 133 -0.47 12.62 8.52
N ILE A 134 -0.01 11.36 8.56
CA ILE A 134 -0.86 10.19 8.68
C ILE A 134 -0.59 9.49 10.01
N ASN A 135 -1.59 9.52 10.89
CA ASN A 135 -1.57 8.87 12.20
C ASN A 135 -2.90 8.16 12.43
N PHE A 136 -2.86 6.85 12.63
CA PHE A 136 -4.07 6.07 12.84
C PHE A 136 -4.59 6.26 14.27
N ASN A 137 -5.90 6.48 14.38
CA ASN A 137 -6.57 6.54 15.67
C ASN A 137 -7.15 5.15 16.04
N GLN A 138 -7.72 5.04 17.24
CA GLN A 138 -8.28 3.78 17.72
C GLN A 138 -9.37 3.23 16.79
N ALA A 139 -10.21 4.08 16.19
CA ALA A 139 -11.25 3.64 15.27
C ALA A 139 -10.66 3.00 14.00
N THR A 140 -9.54 3.52 13.49
CA THR A 140 -8.79 2.90 12.39
C THR A 140 -8.24 1.54 12.81
N ILE A 141 -7.64 1.44 14.00
CA ILE A 141 -7.12 0.16 14.53
C ILE A 141 -8.23 -0.88 14.71
N ASP A 142 -9.39 -0.49 15.23
CA ASP A 142 -10.54 -1.37 15.39
C ASP A 142 -11.07 -1.84 14.02
N SER A 143 -11.08 -0.97 13.02
CA SER A 143 -11.47 -1.29 11.64
C SER A 143 -10.52 -2.29 10.97
N ILE A 144 -9.20 -2.10 11.15
CA ILE A 144 -8.16 -3.05 10.69
C ILE A 144 -8.37 -4.41 11.36
N THR A 145 -8.54 -4.43 12.68
CA THR A 145 -8.77 -5.65 13.46
C THR A 145 -10.04 -6.38 13.02
N GLY A 146 -11.04 -5.64 12.53
CA GLY A 146 -12.26 -6.17 11.91
C GLY A 146 -12.10 -6.73 10.49
N GLY A 147 -10.88 -6.71 9.92
CA GLY A 147 -10.57 -7.23 8.58
C GLY A 147 -10.73 -6.21 7.45
N THR A 148 -10.79 -4.91 7.76
CA THR A 148 -10.81 -3.85 6.73
C THR A 148 -9.38 -3.51 6.31
N ILE A 149 -9.15 -3.31 5.01
CA ILE A 149 -7.83 -2.94 4.49
C ILE A 149 -7.62 -1.45 4.69
N HIS A 150 -6.48 -1.09 5.25
CA HIS A 150 -6.00 0.28 5.40
C HIS A 150 -4.55 0.37 4.90
N PRO A 151 -4.06 1.56 4.51
CA PRO A 151 -2.67 1.75 4.09
C PRO A 151 -1.74 1.76 5.32
N VAL A 152 -1.61 0.60 5.99
CA VAL A 152 -0.91 0.45 7.28
C VAL A 152 0.56 0.88 7.24
N ARG A 153 1.16 0.85 6.05
CA ARG A 153 2.54 1.29 5.80
C ARG A 153 2.73 2.79 6.04
N LEU A 154 1.69 3.57 5.77
CA LEU A 154 1.66 5.02 5.97
C LEU A 154 1.45 5.45 7.42
N ASN A 155 1.15 4.52 8.33
CA ASN A 155 0.86 4.87 9.71
C ASN A 155 2.10 5.45 10.42
N ASN A 156 1.88 6.55 11.15
CA ASN A 156 2.88 7.34 11.85
C ASN A 156 3.92 8.01 10.93
N LEU A 157 3.58 8.23 9.66
CA LEU A 157 4.42 9.00 8.75
C LEU A 157 3.91 10.45 8.70
N ASN A 158 4.83 11.41 8.77
CA ASN A 158 4.52 12.83 8.61
C ASN A 158 4.89 13.29 7.20
N GLN A 159 4.23 14.32 6.67
CA GLN A 159 4.51 14.88 5.35
C GLN A 159 4.44 13.84 4.23
N VAL A 160 3.46 12.94 4.27
CA VAL A 160 3.23 11.95 3.22
C VAL A 160 2.72 12.65 1.98
N GLY A 161 3.50 12.62 0.91
CA GLY A 161 3.11 13.19 -0.38
C GLY A 161 2.23 12.26 -1.22
N PRO A 162 1.72 12.75 -2.36
CA PRO A 162 0.85 11.98 -3.24
C PRO A 162 1.52 10.73 -3.85
N LEU A 163 2.82 10.76 -4.17
CA LEU A 163 3.52 9.58 -4.70
C LEU A 163 3.72 8.52 -3.62
N GLU A 164 4.18 8.93 -2.44
CA GLU A 164 4.31 8.02 -1.30
C GLU A 164 2.97 7.40 -0.92
N SER A 165 1.91 8.21 -0.89
CA SER A 165 0.55 7.75 -0.65
C SER A 165 0.13 6.70 -1.67
N LEU A 166 0.41 6.92 -2.96
CA LEU A 166 0.09 5.96 -4.03
C LEU A 166 0.91 4.66 -3.91
N ALA A 167 2.21 4.75 -3.64
CA ALA A 167 3.10 3.59 -3.52
C ALA A 167 2.75 2.70 -2.31
N ALA A 168 2.40 3.33 -1.18
CA ALA A 168 2.09 2.66 0.08
C ALA A 168 0.59 2.52 0.36
N ALA A 169 -0.28 2.79 -0.63
CA ALA A 169 -1.74 2.63 -0.55
C ALA A 169 -2.17 1.18 -0.29
N ARG A 170 -1.32 0.21 -0.63
CA ARG A 170 -1.56 -1.23 -0.49
C ARG A 170 -0.57 -1.85 0.50
N PRO A 171 -0.90 -3.02 1.09
CA PRO A 171 -0.02 -3.69 2.03
C PRO A 171 1.37 -4.06 1.48
N ASP A 172 1.55 -4.08 0.15
CA ASP A 172 2.82 -4.45 -0.50
C ASP A 172 3.04 -3.65 -1.78
N ASP A 173 4.29 -3.64 -2.23
CA ASP A 173 4.73 -2.98 -3.47
C ASP A 173 4.24 -3.76 -4.69
N ASN A 174 2.99 -3.52 -5.06
CA ASN A 174 2.34 -4.12 -6.24
C ASN A 174 1.52 -3.10 -7.05
N VAL A 175 1.74 -1.81 -6.82
CA VAL A 175 1.12 -0.74 -7.60
C VAL A 175 1.94 -0.57 -8.87
N ILE A 176 1.36 -0.95 -10.00
CA ILE A 176 1.94 -0.75 -11.32
C ILE A 176 1.34 0.52 -11.90
N VAL A 177 2.19 1.40 -12.39
CA VAL A 177 1.78 2.67 -13.01
C VAL A 177 2.42 2.80 -14.37
N MET A 178 1.75 3.56 -15.22
CA MET A 178 2.41 4.26 -16.31
C MET A 178 2.69 5.71 -15.90
N VAL A 179 3.81 6.25 -16.37
CA VAL A 179 4.17 7.66 -16.20
C VAL A 179 4.32 8.31 -17.56
N ASN A 180 3.82 9.54 -17.71
CA ASN A 180 3.88 10.26 -18.97
C ASN A 180 5.11 11.15 -19.02
N ASN A 181 5.88 11.04 -20.10
CA ASN A 181 7.00 11.94 -20.43
C ASN A 181 7.94 12.25 -19.25
N PRO A 182 8.46 11.25 -18.51
CA PRO A 182 9.36 11.53 -17.40
C PRO A 182 10.68 12.12 -17.93
N VAL A 183 11.22 13.10 -17.20
CA VAL A 183 12.57 13.60 -17.45
C VAL A 183 13.56 12.70 -16.72
N VAL A 184 14.43 12.04 -17.48
CA VAL A 184 15.49 11.18 -16.95
C VAL A 184 16.73 12.00 -16.64
N THR A 185 17.25 11.87 -15.42
CA THR A 185 18.55 12.41 -15.02
C THR A 185 19.43 11.26 -14.55
N GLU A 186 20.54 11.05 -15.24
CA GLU A 186 21.53 10.03 -14.91
C GLU A 186 22.77 10.68 -14.30
N SER A 187 23.23 10.13 -13.20
CA SER A 187 24.51 10.48 -12.57
C SER A 187 25.35 9.21 -12.41
N GLU A 188 26.64 9.35 -12.08
CA GLU A 188 27.54 8.20 -11.90
C GLU A 188 27.05 7.19 -10.84
N THR A 189 26.18 7.61 -9.91
CA THR A 189 25.75 6.80 -8.76
C THR A 189 24.26 6.53 -8.69
N ARG A 190 23.43 7.29 -9.43
CA ARG A 190 21.97 7.19 -9.35
C ARG A 190 21.29 7.68 -10.61
N THR A 191 20.24 6.98 -11.00
CA THR A 191 19.27 7.42 -12.02
C THR A 191 17.99 7.87 -11.33
N SER A 192 17.45 9.00 -11.78
CA SER A 192 16.19 9.56 -11.27
C SER A 192 15.27 9.99 -12.40
N LEU A 193 13.98 9.75 -12.21
CA LEU A 193 12.88 10.19 -13.06
C LEU A 193 12.14 11.32 -12.35
N THR A 194 11.80 12.38 -13.09
CA THR A 194 10.88 13.41 -12.60
C THR A 194 9.66 13.54 -13.51
N ILE A 195 8.49 13.72 -12.92
CA ILE A 195 7.20 13.79 -13.61
C ILE A 195 6.47 15.09 -13.32
N ALA A 196 5.68 15.53 -14.28
CA ALA A 196 4.84 16.73 -14.18
C ALA A 196 3.33 16.41 -14.16
N GLU A 197 2.98 15.13 -14.19
CA GLU A 197 1.60 14.64 -14.21
C GLU A 197 1.46 13.47 -13.23
N ASP A 198 0.27 13.26 -12.68
CA ASP A 198 0.01 12.11 -11.80
C ASP A 198 0.28 10.78 -12.54
N PRO A 199 0.97 9.81 -11.91
CA PRO A 199 1.06 8.47 -12.46
C PRO A 199 -0.31 7.84 -12.61
N VAL A 200 -0.54 7.13 -13.71
CA VAL A 200 -1.80 6.42 -13.93
C VAL A 200 -1.62 4.96 -13.54
N GLN A 201 -2.39 4.51 -12.55
CA GLN A 201 -2.40 3.11 -12.16
C GLN A 201 -2.96 2.23 -13.27
N ILE A 202 -2.23 1.16 -13.61
CA ILE A 202 -2.63 0.16 -14.59
C ILE A 202 -2.76 -1.21 -13.92
N THR A 203 -3.65 -2.05 -14.46
CA THR A 203 -3.97 -3.37 -13.89
C THR A 203 -2.87 -4.40 -14.10
N GLY A 204 -1.97 -4.17 -15.05
CA GLY A 204 -0.83 -5.04 -15.31
C GLY A 204 0.04 -4.52 -16.44
N ARG A 205 1.26 -5.05 -16.52
CA ARG A 205 2.22 -4.77 -17.60
C ARG A 205 1.89 -5.50 -18.91
N PHE A 206 1.15 -6.60 -18.86
CA PHE A 206 0.85 -7.43 -20.02
C PHE A 206 -0.65 -7.47 -20.30
N TYR A 207 -1.00 -7.27 -21.56
CA TYR A 207 -2.32 -7.50 -22.10
C TYR A 207 -2.17 -8.24 -23.44
N GLY A 208 -3.16 -9.06 -23.75
CA GLY A 208 -3.23 -9.76 -25.04
C GLY A 208 -4.49 -9.32 -25.75
N LEU A 209 -4.35 -8.89 -27.00
CA LEU A 209 -5.49 -8.79 -27.90
C LEU A 209 -5.68 -10.15 -28.57
N VAL A 210 -6.90 -10.67 -28.49
CA VAL A 210 -7.26 -11.94 -29.12
C VAL A 210 -8.45 -11.74 -30.04
N THR A 211 -8.43 -12.43 -31.17
CA THR A 211 -9.59 -12.54 -32.05
C THR A 211 -10.34 -13.81 -31.71
N ILE A 212 -11.61 -13.69 -31.33
CA ILE A 212 -12.51 -14.84 -31.18
C ILE A 212 -12.88 -15.34 -32.57
N ILE A 213 -12.41 -16.53 -32.93
CA ILE A 213 -12.66 -17.13 -34.25
C ILE A 213 -14.05 -17.76 -34.27
N LYS A 214 -14.30 -18.67 -33.33
CA LYS A 214 -15.59 -19.37 -33.19
C LYS A 214 -15.74 -19.94 -31.78
N ARG A 215 -16.98 -20.26 -31.42
CA ARG A 215 -17.29 -21.07 -30.23
C ARG A 215 -16.95 -22.54 -30.51
N GLU A 216 -16.37 -23.24 -29.53
CA GLU A 216 -15.97 -24.65 -29.68
C GLU A 216 -17.17 -25.55 -30.03
N THR A 217 -18.30 -25.34 -29.34
CA THR A 217 -19.62 -25.92 -29.66
C THR A 217 -20.72 -24.90 -29.35
N LEU A 218 -21.92 -25.03 -29.95
CA LEU A 218 -23.02 -24.06 -29.80
C LEU A 218 -23.44 -23.77 -28.34
N GLN A 219 -23.20 -24.70 -27.40
CA GLN A 219 -23.54 -24.55 -25.98
C GLN A 219 -22.33 -24.42 -25.05
N SER A 220 -21.10 -24.43 -25.56
CA SER A 220 -19.88 -24.35 -24.75
C SER A 220 -19.46 -22.90 -24.51
N ASP A 221 -19.02 -22.55 -23.30
CA ASP A 221 -18.42 -21.23 -22.99
C ASP A 221 -16.93 -21.13 -23.38
N ARG A 222 -16.43 -22.10 -24.16
CA ARG A 222 -15.06 -22.11 -24.67
C ARG A 222 -15.01 -21.61 -26.11
N PHE A 223 -13.99 -20.81 -26.39
CA PHE A 223 -13.78 -20.17 -27.69
C PHE A 223 -12.43 -20.56 -28.27
N GLU A 224 -12.40 -20.81 -29.58
CA GLU A 224 -11.17 -20.82 -30.34
C GLU A 224 -10.74 -19.38 -30.58
N VAL A 225 -9.52 -19.05 -30.15
CA VAL A 225 -8.96 -17.71 -30.22
C VAL A 225 -7.63 -17.72 -30.97
N SER A 226 -7.39 -16.68 -31.77
CA SER A 226 -6.07 -16.39 -32.35
C SER A 226 -5.46 -15.18 -31.66
N PRO A 227 -4.11 -15.13 -31.47
CA PRO A 227 -3.41 -13.87 -31.24
C PRO A 227 -3.77 -12.87 -32.35
N ALA A 228 -3.97 -11.60 -31.98
CA ALA A 228 -4.09 -10.52 -32.95
C ALA A 228 -2.71 -10.09 -33.49
#